data_AF-F3FSN3-F1
#
_entry.id   AF-F3FSN3-F1
#
_cell.length_a   1.000
_cell.length_b   1.000
_cell.length_c   1.000
_cell.angle_alpha   90.00
_cell.angle_beta   90.00
_cell.angle_gamma   90.00
#
_symmetry.space_group_name_H-M   'P 1'
#
loop_
_entity.id
_entity.type
_entity.pdbx_description
1 polymer ?
#
loop_
_entity_poly.entity_id
_entity_poly.type
_entity_poly.pdbx_seq_one_letter_code
_entity_poly.pdbx_strand_id
1 'polypeptide(L)'
;VAQGSTLARRMLSHPFPIIVACPGHAVAKGAFLLLSADYRIGVAGPFSIGLNEVQIGMTMHHAGIELARDRLRKSAFNRSVINAEMFDPEAAMAAGFLDRVVSVEELQSTALAVAGQLKKINMNAHKKTKLKVRKALLDTLEAAIEKDRQHML
;
A
#
# COMPACT_ATOMS: atom_id res chain seq x y z
N VAL A 1 7.63 4.08 -14.17
CA VAL A 1 6.82 4.66 -13.06
C VAL A 1 5.32 4.69 -13.34
N ALA A 2 4.85 5.39 -14.39
CA ALA A 2 3.42 5.64 -14.65
C ALA A 2 2.52 4.38 -14.67
N GLN A 3 2.89 3.31 -15.37
CA GLN A 3 2.05 2.09 -15.45
C GLN A 3 1.78 1.46 -14.07
N GLY A 4 2.81 1.39 -13.21
CA GLY A 4 2.66 0.86 -11.86
C GLY A 4 1.80 1.77 -10.97
N SER A 5 1.84 3.09 -11.18
CA SER A 5 0.97 4.04 -10.46
C SER A 5 -0.48 3.95 -10.95
N THR A 6 -0.70 3.74 -12.25
CA THR A 6 -2.03 3.42 -12.79
C THR A 6 -2.61 2.13 -12.19
N LEU A 7 -1.77 1.09 -12.01
CA LEU A 7 -2.18 -0.14 -11.32
C LEU A 7 -2.58 0.12 -9.87
N ALA A 8 -1.78 0.87 -9.11
CA ALA A 8 -2.09 1.26 -7.74
C ALA A 8 -3.45 1.98 -7.63
N ARG A 9 -3.69 2.97 -8.49
CA ARG A 9 -4.98 3.68 -8.58
C ARG A 9 -6.13 2.71 -8.90
N ARG A 10 -5.94 1.79 -9.86
CA ARG A 10 -6.93 0.77 -10.22
C ARG A 10 -7.27 -0.15 -9.04
N MET A 11 -6.29 -0.57 -8.25
CA MET A 11 -6.50 -1.38 -7.05
C MET A 11 -7.32 -0.61 -6.01
N LEU A 12 -6.95 0.65 -5.74
CA LEU A 12 -7.63 1.52 -4.79
C LEU A 12 -9.07 1.84 -5.17
N SER A 13 -9.42 1.77 -6.47
CA SER A 13 -10.78 1.94 -7.00
C SER A 13 -11.48 0.62 -7.36
N HIS A 14 -10.90 -0.54 -7.03
CA HIS A 14 -11.45 -1.83 -7.43
C HIS A 14 -12.83 -2.07 -6.78
N PRO A 15 -13.84 -2.57 -7.54
CA PRO A 15 -15.21 -2.69 -7.04
C PRO A 15 -15.40 -3.72 -5.92
N PHE A 16 -14.46 -4.65 -5.75
CA PHE A 16 -14.44 -5.64 -4.67
C PHE A 16 -13.30 -5.37 -3.68
N PRO A 17 -13.33 -5.94 -2.47
CA PRO A 17 -12.21 -5.86 -1.54
C PRO A 17 -10.94 -6.53 -2.10
N ILE A 18 -9.79 -5.87 -1.95
CA ILE A 18 -8.47 -6.43 -2.25
C ILE A 18 -7.71 -6.66 -0.95
N ILE A 19 -7.27 -7.91 -0.76
CA ILE A 19 -6.33 -8.28 0.29
C ILE A 19 -4.95 -8.46 -0.34
N VAL A 20 -3.91 -7.86 0.25
CA VAL A 20 -2.53 -8.20 -0.09
C VAL A 20 -1.96 -9.08 1.03
N ALA A 21 -1.61 -10.31 0.68
CA ALA A 21 -0.90 -11.24 1.55
C ALA A 21 0.60 -11.21 1.17
N CYS A 22 1.41 -10.63 2.06
CA CYS A 22 2.84 -10.39 1.85
C CYS A 22 3.66 -11.51 2.52
N PRO A 23 4.31 -12.41 1.74
CA PRO A 23 5.03 -13.55 2.27
C PRO A 23 6.46 -13.24 2.73
N GLY A 24 6.85 -11.97 2.85
CA GLY A 24 8.18 -11.58 3.29
C GLY A 24 8.48 -10.12 2.97
N HIS A 25 9.53 -9.86 2.18
CA HIS A 25 9.93 -8.50 1.81
C HIS A 25 8.89 -7.79 0.93
N ALA A 26 8.75 -6.48 1.14
CA ALA A 26 8.02 -5.59 0.24
C ALA A 26 8.76 -4.25 0.15
N VAL A 27 9.53 -4.07 -0.92
CA VAL A 27 10.44 -2.93 -1.09
C VAL A 27 10.02 -2.09 -2.30
N ALA A 28 10.12 -0.77 -2.19
CA ALA A 28 9.79 0.19 -3.26
C ALA A 28 8.36 -0.04 -3.80
N LYS A 29 8.22 -0.40 -5.09
CA LYS A 29 6.90 -0.70 -5.69
C LYS A 29 6.18 -1.88 -5.03
N GLY A 30 6.90 -2.83 -4.43
CA GLY A 30 6.31 -3.88 -3.61
C GLY A 30 5.57 -3.32 -2.40
N ALA A 31 6.15 -2.35 -1.70
CA ALA A 31 5.48 -1.65 -0.59
C ALA A 31 4.30 -0.80 -1.08
N PHE A 32 4.40 -0.17 -2.25
CA PHE A 32 3.27 0.56 -2.83
C PHE A 32 2.06 -0.33 -3.13
N LEU A 33 2.24 -1.62 -3.44
CA LEU A 33 1.12 -2.56 -3.56
C LEU A 33 0.39 -2.75 -2.23
N LEU A 34 1.12 -2.82 -1.11
CA LEU A 34 0.51 -2.84 0.22
C LEU A 34 -0.33 -1.58 0.44
N LEU A 35 0.21 -0.40 0.13
CA LEU A 35 -0.51 0.88 0.28
C LEU A 35 -1.73 1.02 -0.65
N SER A 36 -1.87 0.13 -1.63
CA SER A 36 -2.94 0.16 -2.65
C SER A 36 -4.09 -0.83 -2.38
N ALA A 37 -4.13 -1.47 -1.21
CA ALA A 37 -5.11 -2.49 -0.85
C ALA A 37 -6.13 -2.03 0.20
N ASP A 38 -7.14 -2.87 0.44
CA ASP A 38 -8.14 -2.65 1.49
C ASP A 38 -7.79 -3.34 2.81
N TYR A 39 -7.03 -4.45 2.75
CA TYR A 39 -6.50 -5.14 3.93
C TYR A 39 -5.16 -5.80 3.61
N ARG A 40 -4.21 -5.79 4.53
CA ARG A 40 -2.81 -6.17 4.28
C ARG A 40 -2.29 -7.03 5.41
N ILE A 41 -1.80 -8.20 5.05
CA ILE A 41 -1.28 -9.19 5.99
C ILE A 41 0.17 -9.42 5.61
N GLY A 42 1.08 -9.32 6.57
CA GLY A 42 2.48 -9.72 6.41
C GLY A 42 2.81 -10.91 7.29
N VAL A 43 4.00 -11.47 7.08
CA VAL A 43 4.53 -12.57 7.88
C VAL A 43 5.67 -12.07 8.76
N ALA A 44 5.76 -12.60 9.98
CA ALA A 44 6.90 -12.39 10.87
C ALA A 44 8.15 -13.06 10.29
N GLY A 45 9.32 -12.48 10.57
CA GLY A 45 10.61 -13.01 10.11
C GLY A 45 11.61 -11.90 9.78
N PRO A 46 12.81 -12.27 9.30
CA PRO A 46 13.88 -11.32 8.96
C PRO A 46 13.61 -10.62 7.61
N PHE A 47 12.46 -9.95 7.52
CA PHE A 47 11.99 -9.29 6.30
C PHE A 47 12.07 -7.77 6.43
N SER A 48 12.14 -7.12 5.28
CA SER A 48 12.22 -5.66 5.18
C SER A 48 11.08 -5.14 4.34
N ILE A 49 10.33 -4.19 4.90
CA ILE A 49 9.20 -3.54 4.26
C ILE A 49 9.45 -2.04 4.30
N GLY A 50 9.38 -1.37 3.15
CA GLY A 50 9.66 0.07 3.11
C GLY A 50 9.92 0.62 1.72
N LEU A 51 10.31 1.89 1.70
CA LEU A 51 10.50 2.70 0.51
C LEU A 51 11.97 3.11 0.45
N ASN A 52 12.78 2.36 -0.29
CA ASN A 52 14.24 2.53 -0.33
C ASN A 52 14.72 3.45 -1.47
N GLU A 53 13.81 4.10 -2.19
CA GLU A 53 14.13 4.94 -3.36
C GLU A 53 15.21 5.99 -3.02
N VAL A 54 15.07 6.71 -1.91
CA VAL A 54 16.05 7.74 -1.50
C VAL A 54 17.40 7.11 -1.16
N GLN A 55 17.42 5.94 -0.51
CA GLN A 55 18.65 5.22 -0.18
C GLN A 55 19.46 4.87 -1.44
N ILE A 56 18.80 4.63 -2.57
CA ILE A 56 19.45 4.33 -3.86
C ILE A 56 19.58 5.54 -4.79
N GLY A 57 19.39 6.76 -4.26
CA GLY A 57 19.60 8.01 -5.00
C GLY A 57 18.42 8.43 -5.89
N MET A 58 17.25 7.83 -5.75
CA MET A 58 16.05 8.21 -6.49
C MET A 58 15.20 9.21 -5.71
N THR A 59 14.81 10.30 -6.35
CA THR A 59 13.78 11.18 -5.80
C THR A 59 12.42 10.46 -5.89
N MET A 60 11.67 10.46 -4.79
CA MET A 60 10.35 9.82 -4.76
C MET A 60 9.38 10.53 -5.73
N HIS A 61 8.80 9.76 -6.65
CA HIS A 61 7.78 10.23 -7.58
C HIS A 61 6.47 10.61 -6.86
N HIS A 62 5.71 11.55 -7.42
CA HIS A 62 4.54 12.13 -6.76
C HIS A 62 3.49 11.09 -6.38
N ALA A 63 3.20 10.13 -7.26
CA ALA A 63 2.22 9.10 -6.95
C ALA A 63 2.66 8.23 -5.75
N GLY A 64 3.96 7.96 -5.62
CA GLY A 64 4.51 7.23 -4.47
C GLY A 64 4.35 8.00 -3.16
N ILE A 65 4.64 9.30 -3.17
CA ILE A 65 4.45 10.20 -2.02
C ILE A 65 2.98 10.16 -1.57
N GLU A 66 2.03 10.30 -2.48
CA GLU A 66 0.61 10.41 -2.12
C GLU A 66 0.00 9.06 -1.67
N LEU A 67 0.46 7.93 -2.22
CA LEU A 67 0.11 6.60 -1.69
C LEU A 67 0.58 6.43 -0.24
N ALA A 68 1.81 6.84 0.07
CA ALA A 68 2.35 6.78 1.42
C ALA A 68 1.67 7.77 2.37
N ARG A 69 1.36 8.99 1.90
CA ARG A 69 0.72 10.04 2.70
C ARG A 69 -0.67 9.65 3.18
N ASP A 70 -1.46 9.01 2.32
CA ASP A 70 -2.83 8.60 2.66
C ASP A 70 -2.87 7.50 3.72
N ARG A 71 -1.87 6.61 3.73
CA ARG A 71 -1.95 5.35 4.48
C ARG A 71 -1.01 5.25 5.67
N LEU A 72 0.21 5.77 5.56
CA LEU A 72 1.19 5.65 6.65
C LEU A 72 0.81 6.56 7.80
N ARG A 73 1.14 6.13 9.02
CA ARG A 73 1.07 6.98 10.19
C ARG A 73 1.92 8.22 9.94
N LYS A 74 1.39 9.41 10.26
CA LYS A 74 2.08 10.71 10.02
C LYS A 74 3.53 10.73 10.52
N SER A 75 3.80 10.13 11.68
CA SER A 75 5.15 10.07 12.26
C SER A 75 6.08 9.05 11.60
N ALA A 76 5.54 8.08 10.85
CA ALA A 76 6.33 7.11 10.08
C ALA A 76 6.48 7.56 8.61
N PHE A 77 5.56 8.37 8.09
CA PHE A 77 5.57 8.85 6.71
C PHE A 77 6.88 9.54 6.32
N ASN A 78 7.35 10.51 7.11
CA ASN A 78 8.60 11.22 6.79
C ASN A 78 9.82 10.28 6.87
N ARG A 79 9.90 9.46 7.92
CA ARG A 79 10.95 8.46 8.11
C ARG A 79 11.01 7.47 6.95
N SER A 80 9.86 6.98 6.49
CA SER A 80 9.80 6.06 5.37
C SER A 80 10.13 6.73 4.03
N VAL A 81 9.48 7.84 3.71
CA VAL A 81 9.55 8.44 2.35
C VAL A 81 10.80 9.28 2.15
N ILE A 82 11.19 10.06 3.16
CA ILE A 82 12.33 10.99 3.07
C ILE A 82 13.61 10.31 3.53
N ASN A 83 13.56 9.55 4.64
CA ASN A 83 14.76 8.96 5.23
C ASN A 83 15.00 7.51 4.78
N ALA A 84 14.16 6.97 3.89
CA ALA A 84 14.22 5.59 3.41
C ALA A 84 14.29 4.53 4.54
N GLU A 85 13.61 4.79 5.67
CA GLU A 85 13.57 3.83 6.77
C GLU A 85 12.91 2.52 6.30
N MET A 86 13.62 1.42 6.54
CA MET A 86 13.15 0.06 6.33
C MET A 86 12.66 -0.52 7.64
N PHE A 87 11.48 -1.14 7.61
CA PHE A 87 10.81 -1.67 8.79
C PHE A 87 10.83 -3.20 8.77
N ASP A 88 11.00 -3.82 9.94
CA ASP A 88 10.62 -5.22 10.15
C ASP A 88 9.08 -5.37 10.10
N PRO A 89 8.52 -6.59 10.06
CA PRO A 89 7.07 -6.78 9.93
C PRO A 89 6.22 -6.08 11.00
N GLU A 90 6.64 -6.10 12.26
CA GLU A 90 5.89 -5.48 13.37
C GLU A 90 5.94 -3.96 13.30
N ALA A 91 7.13 -3.40 13.06
CA ALA A 91 7.31 -1.97 12.85
C ALA A 91 6.57 -1.49 11.58
N ALA A 92 6.50 -2.31 10.53
CA ALA A 92 5.76 -2.04 9.31
C ALA A 92 4.25 -1.99 9.56
N MET A 93 3.72 -2.86 10.44
CA MET A 93 2.33 -2.78 10.90
C MET A 93 2.09 -1.48 11.67
N ALA A 94 2.96 -1.13 12.62
CA ALA A 94 2.85 0.13 13.38
C ALA A 94 2.99 1.40 12.51
N ALA A 95 3.84 1.35 11.48
CA ALA A 95 4.02 2.42 10.51
C ALA A 95 2.81 2.57 9.57
N GLY A 96 2.01 1.50 9.43
CA GLY A 96 0.83 1.47 8.59
C GLY A 96 1.08 0.92 7.19
N PHE A 97 2.09 0.07 6.96
CA PHE A 97 2.23 -0.75 5.74
C PHE A 97 1.40 -2.04 5.80
N LEU A 98 1.22 -2.60 7.00
CA LEU A 98 0.44 -3.82 7.25
C LEU A 98 -0.69 -3.54 8.24
N ASP A 99 -1.74 -4.34 8.19
CA ASP A 99 -2.84 -4.32 9.16
C ASP A 99 -2.75 -5.49 10.15
N ARG A 100 -2.01 -6.55 9.78
CA ARG A 100 -1.78 -7.73 10.61
C ARG A 100 -0.46 -8.41 10.25
N VAL A 101 0.24 -8.93 11.25
CA VAL A 101 1.39 -9.83 11.10
C VAL A 101 0.99 -11.22 11.64
N VAL A 102 1.41 -12.28 10.95
CA VAL A 102 1.17 -13.70 11.32
C VAL A 102 2.42 -14.53 11.06
N SER A 103 2.42 -15.82 11.42
CA SER A 103 3.51 -16.72 10.98
C SER A 103 3.44 -16.97 9.46
N VAL A 104 4.52 -17.49 8.88
CA VAL A 104 4.58 -17.82 7.44
C VAL A 104 3.51 -18.85 7.07
N GLU A 105 3.31 -19.85 7.93
CA GLU A 105 2.36 -20.95 7.75
C GLU A 105 0.90 -20.47 7.82
N GLU A 106 0.64 -19.41 8.59
CA GLU A 106 -0.69 -18.85 8.81
C GLU A 106 -1.13 -17.83 7.74
N LEU A 107 -0.24 -17.43 6.84
CA LEU A 107 -0.53 -16.34 5.89
C LEU A 107 -1.77 -16.63 5.04
N GLN A 108 -1.81 -17.80 4.40
CA GLN A 108 -2.91 -18.17 3.50
C GLN A 108 -4.22 -18.36 4.26
N SER A 109 -4.20 -19.07 5.39
CA SER A 109 -5.40 -19.32 6.20
C SER A 109 -5.97 -18.01 6.76
N THR A 110 -5.10 -17.09 7.19
CA THR A 110 -5.50 -15.75 7.67
C THR A 110 -6.08 -14.91 6.54
N ALA A 111 -5.47 -14.90 5.35
CA ALA A 111 -6.00 -14.18 4.21
C ALA A 111 -7.40 -14.68 3.79
N LEU A 112 -7.60 -16.01 3.79
CA LEU A 112 -8.91 -16.61 3.52
C LEU A 112 -9.94 -16.30 4.63
N ALA A 113 -9.52 -16.27 5.89
CA ALA A 113 -10.39 -15.89 7.00
C ALA A 113 -10.87 -14.43 6.88
N VAL A 114 -9.97 -13.50 6.55
CA VAL A 114 -10.31 -12.09 6.28
C VAL A 114 -11.24 -11.99 5.07
N ALA A 115 -10.96 -12.71 3.98
CA ALA A 115 -11.85 -12.77 2.82
C ALA A 115 -13.24 -13.30 3.20
N GLY A 116 -13.32 -14.30 4.08
CA GLY A 116 -14.56 -14.83 4.63
C GLY A 116 -15.36 -13.78 5.41
N GLN A 117 -14.70 -12.89 6.17
CA GLN A 117 -15.40 -11.78 6.82
C GLN A 117 -15.85 -10.73 5.80
N LEU A 118 -15.01 -10.38 4.83
CA LEU A 118 -15.34 -9.40 3.79
C LEU A 118 -16.49 -9.87 2.88
N LYS A 119 -16.71 -11.18 2.71
CA LYS A 119 -17.90 -11.72 2.01
C LYS A 119 -19.22 -11.33 2.67
N LYS A 120 -19.22 -10.98 3.96
CA LYS A 120 -20.44 -10.63 4.72
C LYS A 120 -20.89 -9.18 4.50
N ILE A 121 -20.06 -8.33 3.89
CA ILE A 121 -20.44 -6.93 3.62
C ILE A 121 -21.23 -6.83 2.31
N ASN A 122 -22.03 -5.77 2.15
CA ASN A 122 -22.73 -5.52 0.90
C ASN A 122 -21.75 -4.97 -0.17
N MET A 123 -21.56 -5.70 -1.27
CA MET A 123 -20.56 -5.35 -2.30
C MET A 123 -20.86 -4.05 -3.06
N ASN A 124 -22.14 -3.72 -3.27
CA ASN A 124 -22.50 -2.46 -3.90
C ASN A 124 -22.21 -1.27 -2.97
N ALA A 125 -22.55 -1.39 -1.69
CA ALA A 125 -22.23 -0.38 -0.69
C ALA A 125 -20.70 -0.23 -0.53
N HIS A 126 -19.94 -1.33 -0.45
CA HIS A 126 -18.48 -1.30 -0.41
C HIS A 126 -17.90 -0.49 -1.58
N LYS A 127 -18.27 -0.83 -2.82
CA LYS A 127 -17.82 -0.12 -4.03
C LYS A 127 -18.11 1.38 -3.94
N LYS A 128 -19.35 1.76 -3.60
CA LYS A 128 -19.78 3.16 -3.58
C LYS A 128 -19.11 3.93 -2.43
N THR A 129 -18.99 3.32 -1.24
CA THR A 129 -18.30 3.90 -0.10
C THR A 129 -16.82 4.08 -0.39
N LYS A 130 -16.14 3.05 -0.92
CA LYS A 130 -14.71 3.12 -1.30
C LYS A 130 -14.45 4.28 -2.25
N LEU A 131 -15.23 4.41 -3.32
CA LEU A 131 -15.07 5.50 -4.29
C LEU A 131 -15.37 6.88 -3.67
N LYS A 132 -16.36 6.97 -2.78
CA LYS A 132 -16.68 8.23 -2.09
C LYS A 132 -15.59 8.66 -1.13
N VAL A 133 -15.07 7.73 -0.31
CA VAL A 133 -13.99 7.97 0.65
C VAL A 133 -12.70 8.32 -0.07
N ARG A 134 -12.32 7.55 -1.10
CA ARG A 134 -11.05 7.72 -1.81
C ARG A 134 -11.11 8.74 -2.96
N LYS A 135 -12.22 9.46 -3.17
CA LYS A 135 -12.33 10.39 -4.31
C LYS A 135 -11.15 11.36 -4.39
N ALA A 136 -10.85 12.05 -3.29
CA ALA A 136 -9.75 13.00 -3.25
C ALA A 136 -8.41 12.34 -3.58
N LEU A 137 -8.13 11.16 -3.01
CA LEU A 137 -6.92 10.40 -3.32
C LEU A 137 -6.86 9.98 -4.80
N LEU A 138 -7.96 9.48 -5.37
CA LEU A 138 -7.99 9.00 -6.76
C LEU A 138 -7.77 10.14 -7.76
N ASP A 139 -8.35 11.32 -7.48
CA ASP A 139 -8.14 12.54 -8.27
C ASP A 139 -6.67 13.01 -8.14
N THR A 140 -6.13 13.04 -6.91
CA THR A 140 -4.72 13.37 -6.66
C THR A 140 -3.76 12.41 -7.35
N LEU A 141 -4.02 11.09 -7.32
CA LEU A 141 -3.19 10.09 -7.99
C LEU A 141 -3.23 10.24 -9.51
N GLU A 142 -4.37 10.61 -10.08
CA GLU A 142 -4.49 10.87 -11.52
C GLU A 142 -3.62 12.06 -11.95
N ALA A 143 -3.69 13.17 -11.22
CA ALA A 143 -2.83 14.33 -11.46
C ALA A 143 -1.34 14.00 -11.23
N ALA A 144 -1.02 13.25 -10.17
CA ALA A 144 0.34 12.83 -9.86
C ALA A 144 0.93 11.92 -10.95
N ILE A 145 0.15 10.98 -11.49
CA ILE A 145 0.58 10.11 -12.60
C ILE A 145 0.92 10.95 -13.83
N GLU A 146 0.13 11.96 -14.15
CA GLU A 146 0.40 12.83 -15.30
C GLU A 146 1.66 13.66 -15.09
N LYS A 147 1.83 14.24 -13.89
CA LYS A 147 3.05 14.96 -13.53
C LYS A 147 4.31 14.08 -13.59
N ASP A 148 4.19 12.86 -13.07
CA ASP A 148 5.28 11.87 -13.08
C ASP A 148 5.64 11.39 -14.50
N ARG A 149 4.74 11.51 -15.50
CA ARG A 149 5.08 11.24 -16.91
C ARG A 149 5.94 12.35 -17.51
N GLN A 150 5.61 13.60 -17.18
CA GLN A 150 6.24 14.79 -17.75
C GLN A 150 7.65 15.04 -17.17
N HIS A 151 7.93 14.51 -15.98
CA HIS A 151 9.19 14.74 -15.26
C HIS A 151 9.92 13.43 -14.90
N MET A 152 9.91 12.41 -15.76
CA MET A 152 10.86 11.29 -15.60
C MET A 152 12.28 11.73 -15.99
N LEU A 153 12.93 12.45 -15.07
CA LEU A 153 14.37 12.63 -14.97
C LEU A 153 14.77 12.30 -13.53
#